data_AF-A0A1L8DWI3-F1
#
_entry.id   AF-A0A1L8DWI3-F1
#
_cell.length_a   1.000
_cell.length_b   1.000
_cell.length_c   1.000
_cell.angle_alpha   90.00
_cell.angle_beta   90.00
_cell.angle_gamma   90.00
#
_symmetry.space_group_name_H-M   'P 1'
#
loop_
_entity.id
_entity.type
_entity.pdbx_description
1 polymer ?
#
loop_
_entity_poly.entity_id
_entity_poly.type
_entity_poly.pdbx_seq_one_letter_code
_entity_poly.pdbx_strand_id
1 'polypeptide(L)'
;AAFKKMSVDKIIPIDRLVKGRFQDNFEFLQWFKKFFDANYDGKDYNALLARENLPMGMGSAASSKSALAGPKRSIPAAAPPARVPVKPISKAPTRPAAVPGHRVSSQTPPKKQDSIGNHQSGPVTNQQIEDLSNQVMDMRINLEGLEKERDFYFAKLRDIEILCQDADEGEPQPIVQKILDILYATEDGFAPPDELTPPDQEEY
;
A
#
# COMPACT_ATOMS: atom_id res chain seq x y z
N ALA A 1 17.01 -16.60 24.63
CA ALA A 1 15.88 -16.89 23.71
C ALA A 1 14.63 -16.22 24.25
N ALA A 2 14.00 -15.32 23.47
CA ALA A 2 12.85 -14.52 23.92
C ALA A 2 11.66 -15.38 24.40
N PHE A 3 11.35 -16.48 23.68
CA PHE A 3 10.26 -17.39 24.01
C PHE A 3 10.41 -18.10 25.37
N LYS A 4 11.64 -18.47 25.73
CA LYS A 4 11.94 -19.11 27.04
C LYS A 4 11.77 -18.14 28.22
N LYS A 5 11.95 -16.84 27.98
CA LYS A 5 11.72 -15.78 28.99
C LYS A 5 10.23 -15.53 29.23
N MET A 6 9.39 -15.82 28.23
CA MET A 6 7.94 -15.67 28.26
C MET A 6 7.20 -16.97 28.58
N SER A 7 7.90 -17.99 29.11
CA SER A 7 7.35 -19.32 29.44
C SER A 7 6.61 -20.00 28.28
N VAL A 8 7.09 -19.81 27.05
CA VAL A 8 6.55 -20.50 25.87
C VAL A 8 7.33 -21.80 25.68
N ASP A 9 6.70 -22.93 26.05
CA ASP A 9 7.31 -24.28 26.03
C ASP A 9 7.32 -24.93 24.64
N LYS A 10 6.86 -24.23 23.59
CA LYS A 10 6.91 -24.76 22.23
C LYS A 10 8.34 -24.79 21.72
N ILE A 11 8.79 -25.99 21.33
CA ILE A 11 10.06 -26.19 20.65
C ILE A 11 9.95 -25.64 19.23
N ILE A 12 10.77 -24.63 18.90
CA ILE A 12 10.86 -24.03 17.57
C ILE A 12 12.06 -24.64 16.84
N PRO A 13 11.87 -25.39 15.74
CA PRO A 13 12.96 -26.07 15.02
C PRO A 13 13.74 -25.07 14.14
N ILE A 14 14.60 -24.25 14.75
CA ILE A 14 15.34 -23.16 14.09
C ILE A 14 16.18 -23.69 12.90
N ASP A 15 16.85 -24.83 13.05
CA ASP A 15 17.68 -25.43 11.99
C ASP A 15 16.91 -25.81 10.73
N ARG A 16 15.60 -26.05 10.85
CA ARG A 16 14.73 -26.33 9.70
C ARG A 16 14.21 -25.03 9.09
N LEU A 17 13.91 -24.04 9.91
CA LEU A 17 13.41 -22.74 9.47
C LEU A 17 14.45 -21.95 8.67
N VAL A 18 15.72 -21.97 9.12
CA VAL A 18 16.83 -21.27 8.44
C VAL A 18 17.09 -21.83 7.04
N LYS A 19 16.70 -23.08 6.77
CA LYS A 19 16.81 -23.70 5.43
C LYS A 19 15.79 -23.16 4.42
N GLY A 20 14.84 -22.32 4.85
CA GLY A 20 13.89 -21.66 3.96
C GLY A 20 12.85 -22.61 3.33
N ARG A 21 12.67 -23.81 3.89
CA ARG A 21 11.69 -24.76 3.37
C ARG A 21 10.27 -24.29 3.66
N PHE A 22 9.41 -24.31 2.64
CA PHE A 22 8.03 -23.83 2.75
C PHE A 22 7.25 -24.54 3.86
N GLN A 23 7.30 -25.87 3.94
CA GLN A 23 6.51 -26.64 4.89
C GLN A 23 6.85 -26.29 6.34
N ASP A 24 8.13 -26.28 6.70
CA ASP A 24 8.59 -25.95 8.06
C ASP A 24 8.26 -24.48 8.42
N ASN A 25 8.48 -23.55 7.48
CA ASN A 25 8.20 -22.12 7.68
C ASN A 25 6.71 -21.82 7.78
N PHE A 26 5.90 -22.46 6.95
CA PHE A 26 4.46 -22.28 6.93
C PHE A 26 3.82 -22.82 8.21
N GLU A 27 4.22 -24.00 8.68
CA GLU A 27 3.77 -24.56 9.97
C GLU A 27 4.15 -23.65 11.14
N PHE A 28 5.36 -23.07 11.13
CA PHE A 28 5.76 -22.08 12.12
C PHE A 28 4.88 -20.83 12.09
N LEU A 29 4.61 -20.27 10.91
CA LEU A 29 3.76 -19.08 10.76
C LEU A 29 2.33 -19.32 11.20
N GLN A 30 1.75 -20.48 10.91
CA GLN A 30 0.41 -20.84 11.38
C GLN A 30 0.31 -20.84 12.90
N TRP A 31 1.29 -21.46 13.56
CA TRP A 31 1.35 -21.42 15.02
C TRP A 31 1.62 -20.00 15.53
N PHE A 32 2.56 -19.29 14.93
CA PHE A 32 2.96 -17.95 15.37
C PHE A 32 1.80 -16.97 15.26
N LYS A 33 0.97 -17.07 14.22
CA LYS A 33 -0.26 -16.28 14.07
C LYS A 33 -1.24 -16.56 15.21
N LYS A 34 -1.52 -17.83 15.52
CA LYS A 34 -2.37 -18.20 16.66
C LYS A 34 -1.82 -17.71 18.00
N PHE A 35 -0.49 -17.81 18.17
CA PHE A 35 0.20 -17.30 19.34
C PHE A 35 0.07 -15.77 19.43
N PHE A 36 0.30 -15.05 18.34
CA PHE A 36 0.17 -13.60 18.29
C PHE A 36 -1.25 -13.17 18.61
N ASP A 37 -2.26 -13.75 17.96
CA ASP A 37 -3.67 -13.39 18.17
C ASP A 37 -4.14 -13.63 19.62
N ALA A 38 -3.61 -14.66 20.28
CA ALA A 38 -3.95 -14.96 21.68
C ALA A 38 -3.24 -14.05 22.70
N ASN A 39 -2.14 -13.39 22.33
CA ASN A 39 -1.30 -12.62 23.25
C ASN A 39 -1.23 -11.13 22.91
N TYR A 40 -1.73 -10.71 21.74
CA TYR A 40 -1.72 -9.32 21.32
C TYR A 40 -2.84 -8.55 22.00
N ASP A 41 -2.46 -7.50 22.72
CA ASP A 41 -3.34 -6.67 23.54
C ASP A 41 -3.87 -5.43 22.78
N GLY A 42 -3.70 -5.38 21.46
CA GLY A 42 -4.21 -4.32 20.60
C GLY A 42 -3.41 -3.02 20.66
N LYS A 43 -2.23 -3.01 21.29
CA LYS A 43 -1.41 -1.79 21.42
C LYS A 43 -0.67 -1.45 20.13
N ASP A 44 -0.61 -0.15 19.83
CA ASP A 44 0.19 0.39 18.73
C ASP A 44 1.68 0.08 18.95
N TYR A 45 2.30 -0.58 17.97
CA TYR A 45 3.70 -0.94 18.03
C TYR A 45 4.59 0.20 17.52
N ASN A 46 5.24 0.92 18.43
CA ASN A 46 6.27 1.89 18.08
C ASN A 46 7.67 1.25 18.08
N ALA A 47 8.20 1.00 16.89
CA ALA A 47 9.48 0.31 16.72
C ALA A 47 10.69 1.09 17.25
N LEU A 48 10.64 2.42 17.31
CA LEU A 48 11.73 3.24 17.85
C LEU A 48 11.76 3.17 19.38
N LEU A 49 10.60 3.34 20.02
CA LEU A 49 10.47 3.24 21.47
C LEU A 49 10.77 1.83 21.98
N ALA A 50 10.29 0.79 21.28
CA ALA A 50 10.57 -0.61 21.63
C ALA A 50 12.06 -0.97 21.54
N ARG A 51 12.85 -0.18 20.80
CA ARG A 51 14.30 -0.34 20.65
C ARG A 51 15.08 0.68 21.47
N GLU A 52 14.42 1.36 22.41
CA GLU A 52 15.04 2.38 23.27
C GLU A 52 15.73 3.49 22.45
N ASN A 53 15.14 3.86 21.30
CA ASN A 53 15.69 4.81 20.33
C ASN A 53 17.02 4.39 19.69
N LEU A 54 17.40 3.11 19.75
CA LEU A 54 18.60 2.62 19.05
C LEU A 54 18.37 2.55 17.53
N PRO A 55 19.32 3.03 16.71
CA PRO A 55 19.23 2.93 15.24
C PRO A 55 19.20 1.47 14.81
N MET A 56 18.44 1.14 13.75
CA MET A 56 18.30 -0.25 13.29
C MET A 56 19.66 -0.84 12.94
N GLY A 57 20.01 -1.95 13.61
CA GLY A 57 21.25 -2.65 13.35
C GLY A 57 21.26 -3.11 11.90
N MET A 58 22.22 -2.62 11.13
CA MET A 58 22.45 -2.99 9.74
C MET A 58 22.61 -4.51 9.66
N GLY A 59 21.57 -5.20 9.20
CA GLY A 59 21.65 -6.61 8.88
C GLY A 59 22.67 -6.79 7.75
N SER A 60 23.88 -7.21 8.10
CA SER A 60 24.93 -7.74 7.22
C SER A 60 24.85 -7.30 5.74
N ALA A 61 25.08 -6.01 5.50
CA ALA A 61 25.63 -5.50 4.24
C ALA A 61 26.36 -4.21 4.59
N ALA A 62 27.62 -4.09 4.18
CA ALA A 62 28.51 -2.98 4.47
C ALA A 62 28.93 -2.82 5.95
N SER A 63 30.03 -3.50 6.29
CA SER A 63 31.01 -2.95 7.23
C SER A 63 31.58 -1.66 6.64
N SER A 64 30.83 -0.56 6.70
CA SER A 64 31.38 0.77 6.44
C SER A 64 31.83 1.32 7.78
N LYS A 65 33.13 1.17 8.05
CA LYS A 65 33.79 1.84 9.17
C LYS A 65 33.47 3.33 9.11
N SER A 66 32.72 3.82 10.09
CA SER A 66 32.64 5.25 10.37
C SER A 66 34.01 5.68 10.92
N ALA A 67 34.86 6.19 10.05
CA ALA A 67 36.14 6.78 10.43
C ALA A 67 35.93 8.30 10.60
N LEU A 68 36.07 8.73 11.85
CA LEU A 68 36.23 10.13 12.24
C LEU A 68 37.42 10.76 11.51
N ALA A 69 37.27 12.05 11.23
CA ALA A 69 38.13 12.93 10.46
C ALA A 69 39.62 12.97 10.87
N GLY A 70 40.51 13.06 9.86
CA GLY A 70 41.92 13.44 9.96
C GLY A 70 42.56 13.64 8.56
N PRO A 71 43.54 14.56 8.37
CA PRO A 71 43.71 15.28 7.10
C PRO A 71 44.77 14.75 6.10
N LYS A 72 44.42 14.93 4.82
CA LYS A 72 45.18 15.04 3.55
C LYS A 72 46.63 14.51 3.47
N ARG A 73 46.88 13.64 2.47
CA ARG A 73 48.06 13.69 1.57
C ARG A 73 47.82 12.93 0.25
N SER A 74 48.68 13.25 -0.71
CA SER A 74 48.54 13.30 -2.17
C SER A 74 48.64 11.98 -2.98
N ILE A 75 47.98 12.01 -4.16
CA ILE A 75 48.11 11.28 -5.47
C ILE A 75 49.51 10.68 -5.82
N PRO A 76 49.67 9.73 -6.79
CA PRO A 76 48.89 9.56 -8.05
C PRO A 76 48.58 8.14 -8.62
N ALA A 77 47.58 8.13 -9.52
CA ALA A 77 47.40 7.44 -10.82
C ALA A 77 47.73 5.94 -11.05
N ALA A 78 46.74 5.19 -11.59
CA ALA A 78 46.86 4.30 -12.77
C ALA A 78 45.48 3.72 -13.18
N ALA A 79 45.39 3.27 -14.43
CA ALA A 79 44.24 3.18 -15.35
C ALA A 79 43.28 1.94 -15.19
N PRO A 80 42.14 1.87 -15.93
CA PRO A 80 41.09 0.85 -15.81
C PRO A 80 41.30 -0.33 -16.79
N PRO A 81 40.59 -1.47 -16.65
CA PRO A 81 39.32 -1.71 -17.37
C PRO A 81 38.38 -2.65 -16.55
N ALA A 82 37.23 -3.18 -16.94
CA ALA A 82 36.47 -3.28 -18.18
C ALA A 82 34.99 -3.51 -17.81
N ARG A 83 34.14 -3.25 -18.80
CA ARG A 83 32.67 -3.32 -18.80
C ARG A 83 32.19 -4.74 -19.14
N VAL A 84 30.87 -4.95 -19.02
CA VAL A 84 29.97 -5.98 -19.62
C VAL A 84 29.41 -7.07 -18.67
N PRO A 85 28.22 -7.64 -18.94
CA PRO A 85 26.96 -7.14 -18.38
C PRO A 85 26.10 -8.27 -17.75
N VAL A 86 24.90 -7.86 -17.33
CA VAL A 86 23.88 -8.58 -16.57
C VAL A 86 22.92 -9.40 -17.46
N LYS A 87 22.31 -10.42 -16.83
CA LYS A 87 20.94 -11.00 -17.01
C LYS A 87 20.72 -12.04 -18.14
N PRO A 88 19.59 -12.80 -18.15
CA PRO A 88 18.76 -13.37 -17.05
C PRO A 88 18.13 -14.78 -17.37
N ILE A 89 17.29 -15.32 -16.46
CA ILE A 89 16.02 -16.09 -16.72
C ILE A 89 16.17 -17.53 -17.29
N SER A 90 15.42 -18.60 -16.97
CA SER A 90 14.23 -18.89 -16.15
C SER A 90 13.98 -20.43 -16.13
N LYS A 91 12.92 -20.84 -15.40
CA LYS A 91 11.93 -21.91 -15.68
C LYS A 91 12.05 -23.24 -14.90
N ALA A 92 11.13 -23.35 -13.92
CA ALA A 92 10.35 -24.56 -13.59
C ALA A 92 9.38 -24.92 -14.77
N PRO A 93 8.43 -25.91 -14.72
CA PRO A 93 7.95 -26.76 -13.60
C PRO A 93 7.61 -28.23 -14.00
N THR A 94 6.98 -29.03 -13.12
CA THR A 94 5.68 -29.73 -13.37
C THR A 94 5.16 -30.55 -12.16
N ARG A 95 3.81 -30.60 -12.08
CA ARG A 95 2.86 -31.24 -11.14
C ARG A 95 2.80 -32.79 -11.31
N PRO A 96 2.06 -33.60 -10.50
CA PRO A 96 0.58 -33.59 -10.28
C PRO A 96 0.16 -33.80 -8.79
N ALA A 97 -0.94 -33.25 -8.27
CA ALA A 97 -2.37 -33.60 -8.39
C ALA A 97 -2.78 -35.00 -7.88
N ALA A 98 -3.50 -35.05 -6.74
CA ALA A 98 -4.51 -36.08 -6.44
C ALA A 98 -5.39 -35.68 -5.22
N VAL A 99 -6.71 -35.66 -5.44
CA VAL A 99 -7.81 -35.84 -4.46
C VAL A 99 -8.16 -37.34 -4.43
N PRO A 100 -8.71 -37.97 -3.37
CA PRO A 100 -10.12 -37.76 -2.96
C PRO A 100 -10.52 -38.09 -1.49
N GLY A 101 -11.75 -37.68 -1.10
CA GLY A 101 -12.69 -38.60 -0.45
C GLY A 101 -13.09 -38.39 1.03
N HIS A 102 -14.33 -37.89 1.22
CA HIS A 102 -15.38 -38.35 2.15
C HIS A 102 -15.06 -38.64 3.65
N ARG A 103 -15.75 -37.95 4.58
CA ARG A 103 -16.93 -38.50 5.30
C ARG A 103 -17.50 -37.54 6.37
N VAL A 104 -18.82 -37.67 6.53
CA VAL A 104 -19.77 -36.96 7.39
C VAL A 104 -19.59 -37.28 8.87
N SER A 105 -19.77 -36.30 9.77
CA SER A 105 -20.49 -36.54 11.03
C SER A 105 -21.01 -35.23 11.64
N SER A 106 -22.33 -35.16 11.70
CA SER A 106 -23.19 -34.20 12.37
C SER A 106 -23.13 -34.34 13.88
N GLN A 107 -22.77 -33.28 14.62
CA GLN A 107 -23.22 -33.10 16.02
C GLN A 107 -23.37 -31.60 16.35
N THR A 108 -24.60 -31.19 16.59
CA THR A 108 -24.99 -29.91 17.21
C THR A 108 -25.08 -30.04 18.72
N PRO A 109 -24.68 -29.02 19.49
CA PRO A 109 -25.31 -28.71 20.78
C PRO A 109 -25.87 -27.26 20.85
N PRO A 110 -26.67 -26.92 21.88
CA PRO A 110 -27.92 -26.20 21.69
C PRO A 110 -27.88 -24.68 21.90
N LYS A 111 -28.85 -24.02 21.25
CA LYS A 111 -29.29 -22.63 21.50
C LYS A 111 -29.71 -22.46 22.97
N LYS A 112 -29.17 -21.43 23.64
CA LYS A 112 -29.84 -20.76 24.75
C LYS A 112 -30.30 -19.37 24.31
N GLN A 113 -31.50 -19.07 24.75
CA GLN A 113 -32.34 -17.93 24.42
C GLN A 113 -31.98 -16.70 25.27
N ASP A 114 -32.30 -15.54 24.70
CA ASP A 114 -32.60 -14.25 25.33
C ASP A 114 -31.50 -13.49 26.08
N SER A 115 -31.14 -12.34 25.50
CA SER A 115 -31.02 -11.07 26.22
C SER A 115 -31.21 -9.92 25.22
N ILE A 116 -32.37 -9.28 25.29
CA ILE A 116 -32.62 -7.94 24.74
C ILE A 116 -31.84 -6.95 25.61
N GLY A 117 -31.06 -6.09 24.95
CA GLY A 117 -30.39 -4.95 25.58
C GLY A 117 -28.90 -4.95 25.34
N ASN A 118 -28.45 -4.23 24.31
CA ASN A 118 -27.55 -3.08 24.45
C ASN A 118 -27.16 -2.57 23.06
N HIS A 119 -27.53 -1.35 22.70
CA HIS A 119 -26.76 -0.57 21.72
C HIS A 119 -25.50 -0.07 22.44
N GLN A 120 -24.58 -1.00 22.73
CA GLN A 120 -23.20 -0.66 23.01
C GLN A 120 -22.42 -0.99 21.75
N SER A 121 -21.73 0.02 21.23
CA SER A 121 -20.58 -0.12 20.34
C SER A 121 -19.68 -1.24 20.87
N GLY A 122 -19.87 -2.46 20.35
CA GLY A 122 -18.97 -3.57 20.60
C GLY A 122 -17.58 -3.21 20.07
N PRO A 123 -16.51 -3.86 20.57
CA PRO A 123 -15.19 -3.69 20.00
C PRO A 123 -15.30 -3.97 18.50
N VAL A 124 -14.91 -3.00 17.65
CA VAL A 124 -14.86 -3.21 16.20
C VAL A 124 -14.05 -4.47 16.00
N THR A 125 -14.68 -5.50 15.44
CA THR A 125 -14.02 -6.80 15.29
C THR A 125 -12.86 -6.61 14.32
N ASN A 126 -11.74 -7.30 14.54
CA ASN A 126 -10.62 -7.26 13.59
C ASN A 126 -11.06 -7.56 12.15
N GLN A 127 -12.12 -8.36 11.98
CA GLN A 127 -12.76 -8.60 10.68
C GLN A 127 -13.39 -7.34 10.09
N GLN A 128 -14.17 -6.59 10.87
CA GLN A 128 -14.72 -5.30 10.42
C GLN A 128 -13.61 -4.30 10.09
N ILE A 129 -12.53 -4.26 10.86
CA ILE A 129 -11.38 -3.38 10.54
C ILE A 129 -10.76 -3.76 9.20
N GLU A 130 -10.60 -5.06 8.92
CA GLU A 130 -10.09 -5.57 7.64
C GLU A 130 -11.05 -5.25 6.48
N ASP A 131 -12.35 -5.47 6.66
CA ASP A 131 -13.37 -5.19 5.64
C ASP A 131 -13.44 -3.68 5.32
N LEU A 132 -13.43 -2.81 6.34
CA LEU A 132 -13.36 -1.36 6.14
C LEU A 132 -12.05 -0.93 5.49
N SER A 133 -10.92 -1.54 5.86
CA SER A 133 -9.63 -1.26 5.24
C SER A 133 -9.62 -1.61 3.75
N ASN A 134 -10.23 -2.74 3.38
CA ASN A 134 -10.38 -3.14 1.98
C ASN A 134 -11.27 -2.15 1.22
N GLN A 135 -12.39 -1.74 1.81
CA GLN A 135 -13.29 -0.74 1.20
C GLN A 135 -12.57 0.60 0.97
N VAL A 136 -11.77 1.06 1.93
CA VAL A 136 -10.96 2.28 1.79
C VAL A 136 -9.92 2.12 0.66
N MET A 137 -9.29 0.95 0.56
CA MET A 137 -8.33 0.67 -0.51
C MET A 137 -8.98 0.68 -1.89
N ASP A 138 -10.13 0.02 -2.04
CA ASP A 138 -10.89 -0.02 -3.29
C ASP A 138 -11.37 1.37 -3.70
N MET A 139 -11.89 2.15 -2.75
CA MET A 139 -12.28 3.54 -3.00
C MET A 139 -11.11 4.40 -3.45
N ARG A 140 -9.93 4.24 -2.86
CA ARG A 140 -8.72 4.97 -3.27
C ARG A 140 -8.32 4.63 -4.71
N ILE A 141 -8.34 3.35 -5.07
CA ILE A 141 -8.03 2.91 -6.44
C ILE A 141 -9.06 3.47 -7.42
N ASN A 142 -10.35 3.43 -7.08
CA ASN A 142 -11.41 3.98 -7.93
C ASN A 142 -11.27 5.49 -8.10
N LEU A 143 -10.98 6.23 -7.03
CA LEU A 143 -10.74 7.68 -7.10
C LEU A 143 -9.54 8.00 -7.99
N GLU A 144 -8.42 7.27 -7.86
CA GLU A 144 -7.26 7.44 -8.74
C GLU A 144 -7.62 7.19 -10.21
N GLY A 145 -8.48 6.19 -10.48
CA GLY A 145 -9.01 5.93 -11.82
C GLY A 145 -9.84 7.09 -12.36
N LEU A 146 -10.79 7.58 -11.56
CA LEU A 146 -11.66 8.71 -11.92
C LEU A 146 -10.89 10.01 -12.10
N GLU A 147 -9.85 10.27 -11.30
CA GLU A 147 -8.98 11.44 -11.45
C GLU A 147 -8.23 11.41 -12.79
N LYS A 148 -7.73 10.23 -13.19
CA LYS A 148 -7.10 10.07 -14.52
C LYS A 148 -8.09 10.30 -15.66
N GLU A 149 -9.32 9.80 -15.53
CA GLU A 149 -10.37 10.01 -16.53
C GLU A 149 -10.77 11.49 -16.60
N ARG A 150 -10.98 12.15 -15.45
CA ARG A 150 -11.24 13.59 -15.36
C ARG A 150 -10.15 14.40 -16.07
N ASP A 151 -8.89 14.15 -15.74
CA ASP A 151 -7.76 14.89 -16.30
C ASP A 151 -7.63 14.62 -17.81
N PHE A 152 -7.89 13.39 -18.24
CA PHE A 152 -7.90 13.02 -19.66
C PHE A 152 -8.97 13.77 -20.45
N TYR A 153 -10.19 13.86 -19.93
CA TYR A 153 -11.26 14.61 -20.59
C TYR A 153 -11.01 16.12 -20.55
N PHE A 154 -10.53 16.66 -19.42
CA PHE A 154 -10.18 18.06 -19.30
C PHE A 154 -9.09 18.47 -20.30
N ALA A 155 -8.02 17.69 -20.42
CA ALA A 155 -6.95 17.96 -21.40
C ALA A 155 -7.50 18.02 -22.83
N LYS A 156 -8.40 17.11 -23.21
CA LYS A 156 -9.04 17.13 -24.53
C LYS A 156 -9.91 18.37 -24.75
N LEU A 157 -10.70 18.76 -23.75
CA LEU A 157 -11.54 19.96 -23.83
C LEU A 157 -10.67 21.21 -23.95
N ARG A 158 -9.54 21.26 -23.24
CA ARG A 158 -8.56 22.34 -23.36
C ARG A 158 -7.91 22.41 -24.74
N ASP A 159 -7.51 21.26 -25.30
CA ASP A 159 -6.97 21.20 -26.67
C ASP A 159 -8.01 21.68 -27.71
N ILE A 160 -9.28 21.31 -27.54
CA ILE A 160 -10.39 21.76 -28.41
C ILE A 160 -10.63 23.26 -28.26
N GLU A 161 -10.58 23.80 -27.03
CA GLU A 161 -10.75 25.22 -26.75
C GLU A 161 -9.66 26.06 -27.45
N ILE A 162 -8.39 25.64 -27.36
CA ILE A 162 -7.27 26.29 -28.06
C ILE A 162 -7.53 26.30 -29.58
N LEU A 163 -7.94 25.16 -30.15
CA LEU A 163 -8.25 25.06 -31.57
C LEU A 163 -9.40 25.99 -31.99
N CYS A 164 -10.41 26.16 -31.13
CA CYS A 164 -11.52 27.07 -31.37
C CYS A 164 -11.08 28.54 -31.31
N GLN A 165 -10.24 28.90 -30.34
CA GLN A 165 -9.68 30.26 -30.22
C GLN A 165 -8.83 30.64 -31.43
N ASP A 166 -7.93 29.74 -31.86
CA ASP A 166 -7.09 29.94 -33.06
C ASP A 166 -7.94 30.11 -34.33
N ALA A 167 -9.07 29.40 -34.42
CA ALA A 167 -9.99 29.50 -35.56
C ALA A 167 -10.82 30.80 -35.57
N ASP A 168 -11.09 31.37 -34.40
CA ASP A 168 -11.89 32.58 -34.23
C ASP A 168 -11.10 33.88 -34.52
N GLU A 169 -9.75 33.83 -34.45
CA GLU A 169 -8.88 34.93 -34.89
C GLU A 169 -8.97 35.24 -36.40
N GLY A 170 -9.53 34.31 -37.19
CA GLY A 170 -9.74 34.44 -38.62
C GLY A 170 -11.14 34.96 -39.00
N GLU A 171 -11.94 34.08 -39.61
CA GLU A 171 -13.33 34.35 -39.99
C GLU A 171 -14.27 33.62 -39.01
N PRO A 172 -15.17 34.32 -38.31
CA PRO A 172 -16.05 33.71 -37.31
C PRO A 172 -16.92 32.60 -37.90
N GLN A 173 -16.75 31.38 -37.41
CA GLN A 173 -17.49 30.21 -37.87
C GLN A 173 -18.67 29.95 -36.91
N PRO A 174 -19.94 29.93 -37.38
CA PRO A 174 -21.10 29.67 -36.52
C PRO A 174 -21.06 28.33 -35.76
N ILE A 175 -20.28 27.36 -36.24
CA ILE A 175 -20.06 26.09 -35.56
C ILE A 175 -19.08 26.22 -34.38
N VAL A 176 -18.08 27.09 -34.47
CA VAL A 176 -17.10 27.34 -33.39
C VAL A 176 -17.81 27.94 -32.18
N GLN A 177 -18.70 28.92 -32.41
CA GLN A 177 -19.51 29.50 -31.33
C GLN A 177 -20.34 28.43 -30.59
N LYS A 178 -20.98 27.51 -31.31
CA LYS A 178 -21.76 26.42 -30.69
C LYS A 178 -20.90 25.48 -29.85
N ILE A 179 -19.63 25.27 -30.24
CA ILE A 179 -18.69 24.45 -29.46
C ILE A 179 -18.28 25.21 -28.19
N LEU A 180 -17.97 26.50 -28.29
CA LEU A 180 -17.65 27.34 -27.14
C LEU A 180 -18.83 27.42 -26.15
N ASP A 181 -20.06 27.54 -26.63
CA ASP A 181 -21.25 27.52 -25.78
C ASP A 181 -21.38 26.22 -24.97
N ILE A 182 -20.98 25.08 -25.54
CA ILE A 182 -20.92 23.79 -24.82
C ILE A 182 -19.78 23.78 -23.81
N LEU A 183 -18.60 24.29 -24.17
CA LEU A 183 -17.41 24.31 -23.31
C LEU A 183 -17.59 25.21 -22.07
N TYR A 184 -18.34 26.30 -22.21
CA TYR A 184 -18.60 27.26 -21.15
C TYR A 184 -19.97 27.09 -20.49
N ALA A 185 -20.76 26.10 -20.89
CA ALA A 185 -22.01 25.78 -20.20
C ALA A 185 -21.70 25.36 -18.76
N THR A 186 -22.40 25.95 -17.79
CA THR A 186 -22.27 25.61 -16.37
C THR A 186 -23.44 24.76 -15.89
N GLU A 187 -23.15 23.78 -15.03
CA GLU A 187 -24.11 23.02 -14.25
C GLU A 187 -24.17 23.57 -12.82
N ASP A 188 -25.31 23.40 -12.14
CA ASP A 188 -25.55 23.84 -10.76
C ASP A 188 -24.45 23.32 -9.81
N GLY A 189 -23.58 24.20 -9.36
CA GLY A 189 -22.40 23.88 -8.53
C GLY A 189 -21.02 24.08 -9.20
N PHE A 190 -20.96 24.46 -10.48
CA PHE A 190 -19.74 24.91 -11.16
C PHE A 190 -19.90 26.36 -11.63
N ALA A 191 -19.07 27.27 -11.11
CA ALA A 191 -19.09 28.67 -11.53
C ALA A 191 -18.31 28.86 -12.86
N PRO A 192 -18.76 29.76 -13.75
CA PRO A 192 -18.00 30.15 -14.93
C PRO A 192 -16.61 30.70 -14.54
N PRO A 193 -15.58 30.56 -15.40
CA PRO A 193 -14.22 31.03 -15.11
C PRO A 193 -14.12 32.50 -14.65
N ASP A 194 -15.07 33.34 -15.07
CA ASP A 194 -15.09 34.78 -14.75
C ASP A 194 -15.59 35.10 -13.32
N GLU A 195 -16.14 34.13 -12.59
CA GLU A 195 -16.65 34.30 -11.22
C GLU A 195 -15.66 33.88 -10.12
N LEU A 196 -14.48 33.34 -10.49
CA LEU A 196 -13.39 33.13 -9.55
C LEU A 196 -12.66 34.47 -9.32
N THR A 197 -13.31 35.39 -8.61
CA THR A 197 -12.59 36.45 -7.89
C THR A 197 -11.47 35.77 -7.10
N PRO A 198 -10.19 36.19 -7.26
CA PRO A 198 -9.11 35.66 -6.44
C PRO A 198 -9.55 35.77 -4.99
N PRO A 199 -9.34 34.74 -4.15
CA PRO A 199 -9.70 34.85 -2.75
C PRO A 199 -9.01 36.10 -2.23
N ASP A 200 -9.82 37.06 -1.77
CA ASP A 200 -9.32 38.21 -1.05
C ASP A 200 -8.31 37.69 -0.05
N GLN A 201 -7.11 38.27 -0.11
CA GLN A 201 -6.08 38.07 0.90
C GLN A 201 -6.67 38.58 2.21
N GLU A 202 -7.41 37.75 2.94
CA GLU A 202 -7.81 38.02 4.30
C GLU A 202 -6.56 37.94 5.18
N GLU A 203 -5.87 39.06 5.20
CA GLU A 203 -5.21 39.64 6.35
C GLU A 203 -6.01 39.30 7.63
N TYR A 204 -5.47 38.41 8.48
CA TYR A 204 -5.33 38.54 9.94
C TYR A 204 -4.55 37.36 10.55
#